data_AF-A0A7Y3BF09-F1
#
_entry.id   AF-A0A7Y3BF09-F1
#
_cell.length_a   1.000
_cell.length_b   1.000
_cell.length_c   1.000
_cell.angle_alpha   90.00
_cell.angle_beta   90.00
_cell.angle_gamma   90.00
#
_symmetry.space_group_name_H-M   'P 1'
#
loop_
_entity.id
_entity.type
_entity.pdbx_description
1 polymer ?
#
loop_
_entity_poly.entity_id
_entity_poly.type
_entity_poly.pdbx_seq_one_letter_code
_entity_poly.pdbx_strand_id
1 'polypeptide(L)' 'MTKFSDLALSPKILKAVEEAGYETPTPIQQGAIPAALEG' A
#
# COMPACT_ATOMS: atom_id res chain seq x y z
N MET A 1 12.95 1.71 3.73
CA MET A 1 11.85 2.46 3.10
C MET A 1 10.85 1.43 2.63
N THR A 2 9.73 1.31 3.34
CA THR A 2 8.64 0.37 3.07
C THR A 2 7.87 0.86 1.85
N LYS A 3 7.61 0.00 0.89
CA LYS A 3 6.84 0.30 -0.32
C LYS A 3 5.43 -0.28 -0.23
N PHE A 4 4.52 0.19 -1.08
CA PHE A 4 3.19 -0.41 -1.19
C PHE A 4 3.25 -1.90 -1.56
N SER A 5 4.26 -2.31 -2.34
CA SER A 5 4.51 -3.71 -2.70
C SER A 5 4.82 -4.62 -1.52
N ASP A 6 5.26 -4.06 -0.38
CA ASP A 6 5.55 -4.81 0.84
C ASP A 6 4.29 -5.03 1.71
N LEU A 7 3.17 -4.37 1.40
CA LEU A 7 1.94 -4.36 2.20
C LEU A 7 0.92 -5.43 1.76
N ALA A 8 1.35 -6.47 1.04
CA ALA A 8 0.51 -7.57 0.54
C ALA A 8 -0.74 -7.12 -0.24
N LEU A 9 -0.68 -5.95 -0.88
CA LEU A 9 -1.79 -5.41 -1.67
C LEU A 9 -2.00 -6.21 -2.95
N SER A 10 -3.26 -6.32 -3.37
CA SER A 10 -3.63 -6.92 -4.65
C SER A 10 -2.93 -6.20 -5.82
N PRO A 11 -2.55 -6.91 -6.90
CA PRO A 11 -1.88 -6.31 -8.06
C PRO A 11 -2.62 -5.13 -8.70
N LYS A 12 -3.96 -5.15 -8.67
CA LYS A 12 -4.81 -4.04 -9.15
C LYS A 12 -4.60 -2.77 -8.32
N ILE A 13 -4.48 -2.89 -7.00
CA ILE A 13 -4.24 -1.72 -6.15
C ILE A 13 -2.82 -1.23 -6.38
N LEU A 14 -1.80 -2.11 -6.34
CA LEU A 14 -0.41 -1.74 -6.61
C LEU A 14 -0.25 -0.92 -7.89
N LYS A 15 -0.89 -1.37 -8.98
CA LYS A 15 -0.91 -0.62 -10.25
C LYS A 15 -1.56 0.76 -10.10
N ALA A 16 -2.69 0.86 -9.40
CA ALA A 16 -3.36 2.14 -9.18
C ALA A 16 -2.53 3.11 -8.34
N VAL A 17 -1.79 2.63 -7.33
CA VAL A 17 -0.90 3.48 -6.50
C VAL A 17 0.28 3.97 -7.34
N GLU A 18 0.86 3.09 -8.18
CA GLU A 18 1.95 3.44 -9.10
C GLU A 18 1.49 4.46 -10.16
N GLU A 19 0.34 4.25 -10.81
CA GLU A 19 -0.22 5.18 -11.80
C GLU A 19 -0.58 6.54 -11.19
N ALA A 20 -0.95 6.56 -9.91
CA ALA A 20 -1.19 7.79 -9.17
C ALA A 20 0.11 8.51 -8.71
N GLY A 21 1.28 7.90 -8.92
CA GLY A 21 2.58 8.47 -8.51
C GLY A 21 2.88 8.30 -7.01
N TYR A 22 2.21 7.38 -6.34
CA TYR A 22 2.44 7.07 -4.93
C TYR A 22 3.43 5.91 -4.78
N GLU A 23 4.69 6.24 -4.49
CA GLU A 23 5.73 5.22 -4.30
C GLU A 23 5.82 4.72 -2.84
N THR A 24 5.62 5.61 -1.87
CA THR A 24 5.85 5.31 -0.45
C THR A 24 4.58 5.55 0.36
N PRO A 25 4.07 4.55 1.10
CA PRO A 25 2.98 4.74 2.03
C PRO A 25 3.40 5.70 3.16
N THR A 26 2.48 6.56 3.55
CA THR A 26 2.63 7.39 4.76
C THR A 26 2.68 6.53 6.03
N PRO A 27 3.22 7.04 7.16
CA PRO A 27 3.30 6.28 8.40
C PRO A 27 1.95 5.71 8.87
N ILE A 28 0.86 6.46 8.68
CA ILE A 28 -0.50 5.99 9.02
C ILE A 28 -0.96 4.87 8.08
N GLN A 29 -0.67 4.96 6.77
CA GLN A 29 -1.01 3.92 5.80
C GLN A 29 -0.25 2.62 6.06
N GLN A 30 1.02 2.69 6.46
CA GLN A 30 1.79 1.50 6.82
C GLN A 30 1.17 0.72 7.98
N GLY A 31 0.61 1.42 8.97
CA GLY A 31 -0.05 0.78 10.11
C GLY A 31 -1.50 0.36 9.82
N ALA A 32 -2.22 1.12 9.01
CA ALA A 32 -3.65 0.91 8.76
C ALA A 32 -3.93 -0.10 7.64
N ILE A 33 -3.09 -0.16 6.59
CA ILE A 33 -3.32 -1.04 5.44
C ILE A 33 -3.35 -2.52 5.86
N PRO A 34 -2.39 -3.06 6.65
CA PRO A 34 -2.44 -4.45 7.08
C PRO A 34 -3.74 -4.80 7.81
N ALA A 35 -4.14 -3.97 8.79
CA ALA A 35 -5.38 -4.17 9.54
C ALA A 35 -6.62 -4.11 8.63
N ALA A 36 -6.64 -3.22 7.64
CA ALA A 36 -7.74 -3.12 6.67
C ALA A 36 -7.81 -4.32 5.71
N LEU A 37 -6.69 -5.03 5.49
CA LEU A 37 -6.65 -6.26 4.70
C LEU A 37 -7.08 -7.50 5.51
N GLU A 38 -6.89 -7.48 6.83
CA GLU A 38 -7.25 -8.59 7.72
C GLU A 38 -8.77 -8.68 8.00
N GLY A 39 -9.49 -7.56 7.94
CA GLY A 39 -10.96 -7.49 8.07
C GLY A 39 -11.44 -7.28 9.50
#